data_AF-A0A8S0UL60-F1
#
_entry.id   AF-A0A8S0UL60-F1
#
_cell.length_a   1.000
_cell.length_b   1.000
_cell.length_c   1.000
_cell.angle_alpha   90.00
_cell.angle_beta   90.00
_cell.angle_gamma   90.00
#
_symmetry.space_group_name_H-M   'P 1'
#
loop_
_entity.id
_entity.type
_entity.pdbx_description
1 polymer ?
#
loop_
_entity_poly.entity_id
_entity_poly.type
_entity_poly.pdbx_seq_one_letter_code
_entity_poly.pdbx_strand_id
1 'polypeptide(L)'
;MVCKPMAWASSSENPSSLSDMRGGYLSMPIGYFYQHRYQLLSSRDFFHFHIKFETDYTILSGIMNELQSHAFEINKDVLTFINQNYDQLVKSGLLMPKFLASLNVSKSIDLLRMSYVEDPSLMKVCNYQNLVKEFMKRIQRARYETFIINLVSAYEGYRFYLPSFLDFHGRIYRSGILHFHERDLARSLIVFSNTPSDNFQLDSDEKKDNVYMVLSSAATFHYKKFISYDDPHQWYLDQKSLINSSDESLIHFAIAAREPYQFISKVLCIEGGKTDHMKIPITQGASASAYQLMSFFLLDKEVAKQTNLIPASYDHQKINDIYTFFLEELKVYLHNKLDTNLFKVVVPRLTRKLIKVLFMPLIYGLYENESSQNTSLDRIHKKRRQMSLRIPTEDRDQRKTRAATFANFIHQKDAHIAMLMISNMITIGAPIYTVHDNFISTAPYAMRIPNLYISNINANYPLLIINHFLI
;
A
#
# COMPACT_ATOMS: atom_id res chain seq x y z
N MET A 1 -3.87 -16.39 -9.32
CA MET A 1 -4.33 -17.73 -9.78
C MET A 1 -5.44 -17.52 -10.80
N VAL A 2 -5.52 -18.29 -11.88
CA VAL A 2 -6.58 -18.14 -12.91
C VAL A 2 -7.87 -18.92 -12.58
N CYS A 3 -7.93 -19.49 -11.37
CA CYS A 3 -9.06 -20.23 -10.83
C CYS A 3 -9.33 -19.75 -9.40
N LYS A 4 -10.58 -19.91 -8.93
CA LYS A 4 -10.97 -19.51 -7.58
C LYS A 4 -10.06 -20.21 -6.54
N PRO A 5 -9.59 -19.50 -5.50
CA PRO A 5 -8.76 -20.09 -4.46
C PRO A 5 -9.50 -21.21 -3.71
N MET A 6 -8.74 -22.16 -3.17
CA MET A 6 -9.28 -23.14 -2.24
C MET A 6 -9.75 -22.41 -0.97
N ALA A 7 -10.96 -22.73 -0.50
CA ALA A 7 -11.46 -22.16 0.75
C ALA A 7 -10.51 -22.50 1.91
N TRP A 8 -10.24 -21.53 2.76
CA TRP A 8 -9.67 -21.71 4.08
C TRP A 8 -10.63 -22.55 4.90
N ALA A 9 -10.19 -23.76 5.22
CA ALA A 9 -10.90 -24.70 6.06
C ALA A 9 -9.92 -25.39 7.00
N SER A 10 -10.45 -25.94 8.10
CA SER A 10 -9.66 -26.76 9.00
C SER A 10 -9.30 -28.09 8.34
N SER A 11 -8.07 -28.53 8.57
CA SER A 11 -7.66 -29.91 8.27
C SER A 11 -8.00 -30.91 9.40
N SER A 12 -8.39 -30.40 10.57
CA SER A 12 -8.82 -31.14 11.76
C SER A 12 -10.34 -31.04 11.93
N GLU A 13 -10.98 -32.06 12.49
CA GLU A 13 -12.40 -32.00 12.90
C GLU A 13 -12.65 -30.92 13.95
N ASN A 14 -11.64 -30.60 14.77
CA ASN A 14 -11.67 -29.55 15.79
C ASN A 14 -10.43 -28.64 15.65
N PRO A 15 -10.47 -27.60 14.78
CA PRO A 15 -9.38 -26.63 14.69
C PRO A 15 -9.25 -25.87 16.02
N SER A 16 -8.04 -25.76 16.52
CA SER A 16 -7.75 -25.02 17.76
C SER A 16 -6.96 -23.74 17.50
N SER A 17 -6.31 -23.64 16.34
CA SER A 17 -5.35 -22.59 16.00
C SER A 17 -5.47 -22.12 14.55
N LEU A 18 -5.09 -20.86 14.32
CA LEU A 18 -4.95 -20.29 12.98
C LEU A 18 -3.99 -21.09 12.08
N SER A 19 -2.99 -21.74 12.68
CA SER A 19 -2.03 -22.61 11.98
C SER A 19 -2.65 -23.93 11.51
N ASP A 20 -3.87 -24.27 11.91
CA ASP A 20 -4.59 -25.50 11.48
C ASP A 20 -5.30 -25.31 10.13
N MET A 21 -5.46 -24.06 9.71
CA MET A 21 -6.18 -23.67 8.51
C MET A 21 -5.35 -23.95 7.24
N ARG A 22 -5.97 -24.58 6.25
CA ARG A 22 -5.40 -24.90 4.93
C ARG A 22 -6.31 -24.34 3.84
N GLY A 23 -5.71 -23.91 2.73
CA GLY A 23 -6.44 -23.28 1.63
C GLY A 23 -5.59 -22.32 0.81
N GLY A 24 -6.26 -21.41 0.10
CA GLY A 24 -5.64 -20.44 -0.81
C GLY A 24 -5.28 -21.09 -2.14
N TYR A 25 -4.08 -21.67 -2.24
CA TYR A 25 -3.62 -22.29 -3.49
C TYR A 25 -4.19 -23.69 -3.70
N LEU A 26 -4.44 -24.09 -4.95
CA LEU A 26 -4.98 -25.42 -5.28
C LEU A 26 -4.00 -26.55 -5.03
N SER A 27 -2.72 -26.30 -5.29
CA SER A 27 -1.64 -27.25 -5.05
C SER A 27 -0.69 -26.68 -4.00
N MET A 28 -0.42 -27.49 -2.99
CA MET A 28 0.66 -27.25 -2.03
C MET A 28 1.87 -28.06 -2.52
N PRO A 29 2.87 -27.45 -3.17
CA PRO A 29 4.08 -28.17 -3.54
C PRO A 29 4.68 -28.85 -2.30
N ILE A 30 5.03 -30.12 -2.44
CA ILE A 30 5.54 -30.96 -1.36
C ILE A 30 7.04 -30.71 -1.23
N GLY A 31 7.52 -30.53 0.01
CA GLY A 31 8.94 -30.36 0.34
C GLY A 31 9.15 -29.39 1.50
N TYR A 32 10.24 -29.56 2.26
CA TYR A 32 10.54 -28.77 3.48
C TYR A 32 10.44 -27.24 3.28
N PHE A 33 10.73 -26.72 2.08
CA PHE A 33 10.62 -25.30 1.78
C PHE A 33 9.18 -24.78 1.65
N TYR A 34 8.21 -25.66 1.41
CA TYR A 34 6.84 -25.34 0.99
C TYR A 34 5.78 -25.86 1.95
N GLN A 35 6.11 -26.86 2.78
CA GLN A 35 5.23 -27.57 3.71
C GLN A 35 4.46 -26.65 4.68
N HIS A 36 4.96 -25.41 4.88
CA HIS A 36 4.39 -24.44 5.82
C HIS A 36 4.07 -23.07 5.18
N ARG A 37 4.19 -22.91 3.84
CA ARG A 37 3.91 -21.63 3.16
C ARG A 37 2.46 -21.42 2.73
N TYR A 38 1.63 -22.45 2.86
CA TYR A 38 0.24 -22.44 2.38
C TYR A 38 -0.74 -22.67 3.54
N GLN A 39 -0.47 -21.98 4.65
CA GLN A 39 -1.35 -21.88 5.81
C GLN A 39 -1.91 -20.46 5.87
N LEU A 40 -3.03 -20.27 6.57
CA LEU A 40 -3.61 -18.94 6.71
C LEU A 40 -2.64 -17.98 7.43
N LEU A 41 -1.93 -18.46 8.45
CA LEU A 41 -0.86 -17.73 9.12
C LEU A 41 0.42 -17.71 8.26
N SER A 42 0.76 -16.52 7.74
CA SER A 42 2.01 -16.20 7.08
C SER A 42 3.10 -15.88 8.12
N SER A 43 3.61 -16.92 8.79
CA SER A 43 4.79 -16.82 9.65
C SER A 43 5.86 -17.83 9.22
N ARG A 44 7.14 -17.43 9.35
CA ARG A 44 8.26 -18.37 9.19
C ARG A 44 8.46 -19.26 10.41
N ASP A 45 7.86 -18.91 11.54
CA ASP A 45 8.04 -19.56 12.82
C ASP A 45 6.70 -19.98 13.44
N PHE A 46 5.91 -20.73 12.67
CA PHE A 46 4.54 -21.10 13.04
C PHE A 46 4.45 -21.99 14.29
N PHE A 47 5.54 -22.66 14.68
CA PHE A 47 5.58 -23.50 15.87
C PHE A 47 5.48 -22.70 17.17
N HIS A 48 5.91 -21.43 17.19
CA HIS A 48 5.89 -20.58 18.39
C HIS A 48 4.76 -19.54 18.38
N PHE A 49 4.01 -19.43 17.28
CA PHE A 49 2.82 -18.56 17.20
C PHE A 49 1.54 -19.39 17.36
N HIS A 50 1.13 -19.60 18.61
CA HIS A 50 -0.11 -20.29 18.96
C HIS A 50 -1.29 -19.33 19.03
N ILE A 51 -1.79 -18.88 17.88
CA ILE A 51 -2.99 -18.03 17.81
C ILE A 51 -4.22 -18.94 17.84
N LYS A 52 -4.82 -19.07 19.03
CA LYS A 52 -5.98 -19.93 19.24
C LYS A 52 -7.28 -19.25 18.86
N PHE A 53 -8.25 -20.04 18.41
CA PHE A 53 -9.62 -19.58 18.25
C PHE A 53 -10.33 -19.62 19.60
N GLU A 54 -10.82 -18.47 20.06
CA GLU A 54 -11.70 -18.39 21.25
C GLU A 54 -13.18 -18.56 20.90
N THR A 55 -13.52 -18.31 19.62
CA THR A 55 -14.87 -18.34 19.07
C THR A 55 -14.91 -19.20 17.80
N ASP A 56 -16.08 -19.26 17.16
CA ASP A 56 -16.26 -19.96 15.90
C ASP A 56 -15.33 -19.41 14.80
N TYR A 57 -14.35 -20.24 14.39
CA TYR A 57 -13.40 -19.94 13.33
C TYR A 57 -14.08 -19.72 11.96
N THR A 58 -15.32 -20.20 11.79
CA THR A 58 -16.04 -20.11 10.51
C THR A 58 -16.27 -18.65 10.10
N ILE A 59 -16.44 -17.73 11.06
CA ILE A 59 -16.61 -16.29 10.78
C ILE A 59 -15.37 -15.74 10.07
N LEU A 60 -14.17 -15.93 10.65
CA LEU A 60 -12.92 -15.48 10.05
C LEU A 60 -12.68 -16.16 8.70
N SER A 61 -12.87 -17.48 8.64
CA SER A 61 -12.65 -18.23 7.41
C SER A 61 -13.60 -17.79 6.29
N GLY A 62 -14.87 -17.55 6.61
CA GLY A 62 -15.89 -17.05 5.68
C GLY A 62 -15.50 -15.69 5.11
N ILE A 63 -15.13 -14.73 5.96
CA ILE A 63 -14.66 -13.41 5.53
C ILE A 63 -13.43 -13.54 4.62
N MET A 64 -12.44 -14.34 5.01
CA MET A 64 -11.22 -14.54 4.21
C MET A 64 -11.48 -15.25 2.88
N ASN A 65 -12.44 -16.19 2.87
CA ASN A 65 -12.86 -16.92 1.69
C ASN A 65 -13.56 -16.03 0.68
N GLU A 66 -14.47 -15.18 1.15
CA GLU A 66 -15.11 -14.18 0.31
C GLU A 66 -14.10 -13.15 -0.19
N LEU A 67 -13.19 -12.66 0.66
CA LEU A 67 -12.16 -11.72 0.23
C LEU A 67 -11.28 -12.28 -0.89
N GLN A 68 -10.82 -13.53 -0.79
CA GLN A 68 -9.98 -14.14 -1.82
C GLN A 68 -10.77 -14.60 -3.05
N SER A 69 -12.09 -14.75 -2.95
CA SER A 69 -12.97 -15.12 -4.07
C SER A 69 -13.26 -13.96 -5.02
N HIS A 70 -12.88 -12.72 -4.67
CA HIS A 70 -12.97 -11.57 -5.55
C HIS A 70 -12.05 -11.75 -6.77
N ALA A 71 -12.65 -11.71 -7.95
CA ALA A 71 -11.94 -11.82 -9.22
C ALA A 71 -11.40 -10.45 -9.67
N PHE A 72 -10.23 -10.48 -10.29
CA PHE A 72 -9.56 -9.35 -10.90
C PHE A 72 -9.28 -9.63 -12.38
N GLU A 73 -9.13 -8.56 -13.15
CA GLU A 73 -8.77 -8.59 -14.57
C GLU A 73 -7.61 -7.61 -14.80
N ILE A 74 -6.87 -7.80 -15.89
CA ILE A 74 -5.86 -6.84 -16.31
C ILE A 74 -6.54 -5.61 -16.89
N ASN A 75 -6.08 -4.42 -16.49
CA ASN A 75 -6.48 -3.17 -17.13
C ASN A 75 -5.87 -3.10 -18.54
N LYS A 76 -6.63 -3.61 -19.52
CA LYS A 76 -6.19 -3.68 -20.91
C LYS A 76 -5.90 -2.32 -21.51
N ASP A 77 -6.63 -1.28 -21.11
CA ASP A 77 -6.44 0.08 -21.66
C ASP A 77 -5.11 0.67 -21.20
N VAL A 78 -4.78 0.52 -19.92
CA VAL A 78 -3.47 0.93 -19.40
C VAL A 78 -2.35 0.13 -20.03
N LEU A 79 -2.51 -1.19 -20.17
CA LEU A 79 -1.51 -2.04 -20.84
C LEU A 79 -1.29 -1.62 -22.30
N THR A 80 -2.38 -1.36 -23.02
CA THR A 80 -2.35 -0.92 -24.43
C THR A 80 -1.67 0.45 -24.54
N PHE A 81 -2.05 1.40 -23.68
CA PHE A 81 -1.43 2.73 -23.61
C PHE A 81 0.08 2.64 -23.36
N ILE A 82 0.51 1.80 -22.41
CA ILE A 82 1.93 1.59 -22.11
C ILE A 82 2.67 1.02 -23.32
N ASN A 83 2.08 0.05 -24.02
CA ASN A 83 2.72 -0.58 -25.17
C ASN A 83 2.82 0.37 -26.37
N GLN A 84 1.77 1.16 -26.64
CA GLN A 84 1.73 2.14 -27.74
C GLN A 84 2.68 3.32 -27.50
N ASN A 85 2.82 3.75 -26.24
CA ASN A 85 3.62 4.92 -25.86
C ASN A 85 4.94 4.56 -25.18
N TYR A 86 5.44 3.33 -25.33
CA TYR A 86 6.59 2.82 -24.58
C TYR A 86 7.82 3.72 -24.68
N ASP A 87 8.19 4.13 -25.91
CA ASP A 87 9.37 4.96 -26.14
C ASP A 87 9.24 6.36 -25.53
N GLN A 88 8.04 6.95 -25.58
CA GLN A 88 7.77 8.25 -24.95
C GLN A 88 7.78 8.13 -23.41
N LEU A 89 7.27 7.02 -22.85
CA LEU A 89 7.34 6.73 -21.41
C LEU A 89 8.79 6.51 -20.95
N VAL A 90 9.65 5.93 -21.79
CA VAL A 90 11.09 5.82 -21.53
C VAL A 90 11.77 7.19 -21.61
N LYS A 91 11.49 7.97 -22.66
CA LYS A 91 12.04 9.32 -22.86
C LYS A 91 11.68 10.26 -21.71
N SER A 92 10.47 10.15 -21.16
CA SER A 92 10.01 10.92 -20.01
C SER A 92 10.53 10.42 -18.66
N GLY A 93 11.18 9.26 -18.60
CA GLY A 93 11.70 8.66 -17.37
C GLY A 93 10.66 7.93 -16.50
N LEU A 94 9.42 7.80 -16.99
CA LEU A 94 8.37 7.00 -16.36
C LEU A 94 8.68 5.51 -16.43
N LEU A 95 9.24 5.01 -17.55
CA LEU A 95 9.75 3.64 -17.68
C LEU A 95 11.26 3.60 -17.87
N MET A 96 11.88 2.50 -17.46
CA MET A 96 13.25 2.18 -17.84
C MET A 96 13.28 1.42 -19.18
N PRO A 97 14.30 1.63 -20.01
CA PRO A 97 14.50 0.85 -21.24
C PRO A 97 14.58 -0.66 -20.99
N LYS A 98 13.88 -1.48 -21.79
CA LYS A 98 13.85 -2.96 -21.63
C LYS A 98 15.23 -3.60 -21.66
N PHE A 99 16.17 -3.07 -22.46
CA PHE A 99 17.52 -3.64 -22.57
C PHE A 99 18.27 -3.66 -21.23
N LEU A 100 17.96 -2.73 -20.30
CA LEU A 100 18.56 -2.72 -18.97
C LEU A 100 18.19 -3.97 -18.16
N ALA A 101 17.01 -4.55 -18.41
CA ALA A 101 16.55 -5.74 -17.71
C ALA A 101 17.38 -6.99 -18.07
N SER A 102 17.85 -7.07 -19.32
CA SER A 102 18.60 -8.20 -19.89
C SER A 102 20.13 -8.07 -19.78
N LEU A 103 20.65 -6.96 -19.23
CA LEU A 103 22.09 -6.76 -19.11
C LEU A 103 22.78 -7.82 -18.23
N ASN A 104 23.97 -8.23 -18.69
CA ASN A 104 24.92 -8.96 -17.85
C ASN A 104 25.59 -7.99 -16.87
N VAL A 105 25.09 -7.98 -15.64
CA VAL A 105 25.52 -7.05 -14.57
C VAL A 105 27.03 -7.07 -14.36
N SER A 106 27.67 -8.24 -14.36
CA SER A 106 29.11 -8.34 -14.12
C SER A 106 29.90 -7.61 -15.21
N LYS A 107 29.63 -7.94 -16.47
CA LYS A 107 30.29 -7.30 -17.62
C LYS A 107 30.02 -5.80 -17.65
N SER A 108 28.78 -5.38 -17.38
CA SER A 108 28.43 -3.96 -17.36
C SER A 108 29.12 -3.18 -16.24
N ILE A 109 29.31 -3.78 -15.06
CA ILE A 109 30.05 -3.13 -13.96
C ILE A 109 31.52 -2.97 -14.31
N ASP A 110 32.12 -3.94 -15.01
CA ASP A 110 33.51 -3.86 -15.44
C ASP A 110 33.70 -2.77 -16.50
N LEU A 111 32.80 -2.69 -17.49
CA LEU A 111 32.78 -1.59 -18.48
C LEU A 111 32.59 -0.23 -17.80
N LEU A 112 31.65 -0.13 -16.86
CA LEU A 112 31.42 1.09 -16.08
C LEU A 112 32.68 1.51 -15.29
N ARG A 113 33.45 0.55 -14.78
CA ARG A 113 34.72 0.82 -14.10
C ARG A 113 35.75 1.38 -15.07
N MET A 114 35.90 0.75 -16.23
CA MET A 114 36.85 1.19 -17.27
C MET A 114 36.53 2.62 -17.70
N SER A 115 35.27 2.90 -18.07
CA SER A 115 34.84 4.24 -18.47
C SER A 115 35.00 5.28 -17.36
N TYR A 116 34.79 4.91 -16.09
CA TYR A 116 35.00 5.81 -14.96
C TYR A 116 36.47 6.18 -14.74
N VAL A 117 37.39 5.24 -15.01
CA VAL A 117 38.83 5.50 -14.90
C VAL A 117 39.35 6.28 -16.10
N GLU A 118 38.82 6.02 -17.30
CA GLU A 118 39.19 6.70 -18.55
C GLU A 118 38.79 8.18 -18.58
N ASP A 119 37.76 8.57 -17.81
CA ASP A 119 37.33 9.97 -17.70
C ASP A 119 37.55 10.53 -16.28
N PRO A 120 38.72 11.15 -16.02
CA PRO A 120 39.03 11.79 -14.74
C PRO A 120 38.06 12.90 -14.33
N SER A 121 37.28 13.47 -15.26
CA SER A 121 36.28 14.48 -14.92
C SER A 121 35.15 13.90 -14.06
N LEU A 122 34.82 12.62 -14.22
CA LEU A 122 33.79 11.93 -13.44
C LEU A 122 34.15 11.84 -11.96
N MET A 123 35.44 11.71 -11.62
CA MET A 123 35.91 11.71 -10.22
C MET A 123 35.62 13.02 -9.49
N LYS A 124 35.52 14.14 -10.23
CA LYS A 124 35.16 15.45 -9.65
C LYS A 124 33.66 15.57 -9.35
N VAL A 125 32.82 14.79 -10.04
CA VAL A 125 31.36 14.90 -9.96
C VAL A 125 30.74 13.81 -9.07
N CYS A 126 31.27 12.58 -9.11
CA CYS A 126 30.71 11.48 -8.33
C CYS A 126 31.77 10.43 -7.97
N ASN A 127 31.55 9.72 -6.87
CA ASN A 127 32.34 8.55 -6.53
C ASN A 127 31.81 7.31 -7.30
N TYR A 128 32.70 6.39 -7.64
CA TYR A 128 32.36 5.17 -8.38
C TYR A 128 31.30 4.31 -7.68
N GLN A 129 31.33 4.23 -6.34
CA GLN A 129 30.39 3.42 -5.57
C GLN A 129 28.94 3.92 -5.70
N ASN A 130 28.74 5.24 -5.70
CA ASN A 130 27.45 5.89 -5.92
C ASN A 130 26.96 5.65 -7.34
N LEU A 131 27.86 5.71 -8.32
CA LEU A 131 27.53 5.41 -9.71
C LEU A 131 27.07 3.95 -9.87
N VAL A 132 27.80 2.99 -9.30
CA VAL A 132 27.40 1.56 -9.29
C VAL A 132 26.06 1.38 -8.58
N LYS A 133 25.84 2.05 -7.45
CA LYS A 133 24.58 1.97 -6.69
C LYS A 133 23.40 2.44 -7.55
N GLU A 134 23.52 3.58 -8.22
CA GLU A 134 22.48 4.12 -9.09
C GLU A 134 22.27 3.24 -10.33
N PHE A 135 23.34 2.74 -10.93
CA PHE A 135 23.27 1.79 -12.04
C PHE A 135 22.50 0.52 -11.66
N MET A 136 22.82 -0.09 -10.53
CA MET A 136 22.13 -1.27 -10.01
C MET A 136 20.66 -1.00 -9.70
N LYS A 137 20.33 0.17 -9.16
CA LYS A 137 18.96 0.59 -8.89
C LYS A 137 18.15 0.69 -10.19
N ARG A 138 18.74 1.26 -11.25
CA ARG A 138 18.08 1.36 -12.58
C ARG A 138 17.87 -0.01 -13.22
N ILE A 139 18.86 -0.90 -13.18
CA ILE A 139 18.68 -2.30 -13.63
C ILE A 139 17.57 -2.99 -12.86
N GLN A 140 17.54 -2.87 -11.53
CA GLN A 140 16.50 -3.50 -10.71
C GLN A 140 15.11 -2.95 -11.05
N ARG A 141 14.98 -1.64 -11.25
CA ARG A 141 13.74 -1.00 -11.72
C ARG A 141 13.32 -1.56 -13.07
N ALA A 142 14.22 -1.60 -14.06
CA ALA A 142 13.93 -2.13 -15.40
C ALA A 142 13.49 -3.59 -15.37
N ARG A 143 14.13 -4.42 -14.53
CA ARG A 143 13.76 -5.83 -14.34
C ARG A 143 12.35 -5.97 -13.76
N TYR A 144 12.04 -5.20 -12.72
CA TYR A 144 10.71 -5.20 -12.13
C TYR A 144 9.65 -4.76 -13.14
N GLU A 145 9.85 -3.63 -13.82
CA GLU A 145 8.90 -3.08 -14.79
C GLU A 145 8.68 -4.03 -15.97
N THR A 146 9.76 -4.56 -16.55
CA THR A 146 9.68 -5.54 -17.65
C THR A 146 8.98 -6.81 -17.20
N PHE A 147 9.28 -7.31 -16.00
CA PHE A 147 8.64 -8.51 -15.48
C PHE A 147 7.15 -8.30 -15.21
N ILE A 148 6.74 -7.17 -14.62
CA ILE A 148 5.33 -6.81 -14.42
C ILE A 148 4.62 -6.72 -15.78
N ILE A 149 5.16 -5.98 -16.74
CA ILE A 149 4.56 -5.82 -18.08
C ILE A 149 4.37 -7.18 -18.75
N ASN A 150 5.40 -8.03 -18.75
CA ASN A 150 5.31 -9.37 -19.34
C ASN A 150 4.29 -10.26 -18.60
N LEU A 151 4.25 -10.17 -17.27
CA LEU A 151 3.30 -10.93 -16.45
C LEU A 151 1.86 -10.52 -16.75
N VAL A 152 1.57 -9.22 -16.84
CA VAL A 152 0.21 -8.76 -17.14
C VAL A 152 -0.19 -9.07 -18.58
N SER A 153 0.73 -9.02 -19.54
CA SER A 153 0.47 -9.49 -20.91
C SER A 153 0.12 -10.98 -20.94
N ALA A 154 0.76 -11.80 -20.11
CA ALA A 154 0.43 -13.22 -20.01
C ALA A 154 -0.93 -13.49 -19.33
N TYR A 155 -1.40 -12.57 -18.49
CA TYR A 155 -2.69 -12.63 -17.80
C TYR A 155 -3.81 -11.89 -18.54
N GLU A 156 -3.52 -11.22 -19.67
CA GLU A 156 -4.52 -10.51 -20.45
C GLU A 156 -5.64 -11.47 -20.89
N GLY A 157 -6.90 -11.08 -20.69
CA GLY A 157 -8.07 -11.89 -21.00
C GLY A 157 -8.42 -12.94 -19.94
N TYR A 158 -7.58 -13.17 -18.93
CA TYR A 158 -7.90 -14.04 -17.81
C TYR A 158 -8.53 -13.26 -16.65
N ARG A 159 -9.49 -13.92 -15.99
CA ARG A 159 -9.85 -13.58 -14.61
C ARG A 159 -8.85 -14.24 -13.68
N PHE A 160 -8.38 -13.49 -12.70
CA PHE A 160 -7.47 -14.02 -11.70
C PHE A 160 -7.85 -13.62 -10.28
N TYR A 161 -7.42 -14.45 -9.34
CA TYR A 161 -7.71 -14.35 -7.92
C TYR A 161 -6.41 -14.27 -7.12
N LEU A 162 -6.49 -13.61 -5.98
CA LEU A 162 -5.36 -13.30 -5.11
C LEU A 162 -5.60 -13.94 -3.73
N PRO A 163 -5.04 -15.15 -3.48
CA PRO A 163 -5.13 -15.80 -2.17
C PRO A 163 -4.64 -14.90 -1.04
N SER A 164 -5.39 -14.90 0.06
CA SER A 164 -5.22 -13.97 1.19
C SER A 164 -4.62 -14.67 2.39
N PHE A 165 -3.61 -14.06 3.01
CA PHE A 165 -2.91 -14.60 4.18
C PHE A 165 -2.97 -13.60 5.35
N LEU A 166 -2.73 -14.06 6.57
CA LEU A 166 -2.66 -13.23 7.78
C LEU A 166 -1.27 -13.29 8.39
N ASP A 167 -0.71 -12.18 8.85
CA ASP A 167 0.41 -12.24 9.80
C ASP A 167 -0.11 -12.50 11.23
N PHE A 168 0.80 -12.53 12.21
CA PHE A 168 0.44 -12.77 13.61
C PHE A 168 -0.33 -11.61 14.26
N HIS A 169 -0.36 -10.44 13.63
CA HIS A 169 -1.21 -9.32 14.03
C HIS A 169 -2.61 -9.42 13.42
N GLY A 170 -2.85 -10.35 12.49
CA GLY A 170 -4.09 -10.47 11.73
C GLY A 170 -4.13 -9.57 10.48
N ARG A 171 -3.01 -8.92 10.11
CA ARG A 171 -2.96 -8.09 8.89
C ARG A 171 -2.97 -8.97 7.66
N ILE A 172 -3.71 -8.51 6.66
CA ILE A 172 -3.97 -9.26 5.45
C ILE A 172 -2.86 -9.00 4.42
N TYR A 173 -2.29 -10.07 3.87
CA TYR A 173 -1.25 -10.06 2.84
C TYR A 173 -1.65 -10.88 1.61
N ARG A 174 -0.90 -10.67 0.51
CA ARG A 174 -0.95 -11.45 -0.71
C ARG A 174 0.46 -11.92 -1.06
N SER A 175 0.54 -13.01 -1.82
CA SER A 175 1.79 -13.51 -2.38
C SER A 175 1.96 -13.06 -3.83
N GLY A 176 3.20 -12.91 -4.27
CA GLY A 176 3.55 -12.45 -5.62
C GLY A 176 3.80 -10.95 -5.68
N ILE A 177 3.68 -10.38 -6.88
CA ILE A 177 3.95 -8.95 -7.14
C ILE A 177 2.87 -8.26 -7.98
N LEU A 178 1.79 -8.97 -8.34
CA LEU A 178 0.68 -8.42 -9.11
C LEU A 178 -0.54 -8.32 -8.19
N HIS A 179 -0.54 -7.31 -7.32
CA HIS A 179 -1.60 -7.02 -6.37
C HIS A 179 -1.49 -5.60 -5.81
N PHE A 180 -2.51 -5.11 -5.09
CA PHE A 180 -2.54 -3.72 -4.64
C PHE A 180 -1.54 -3.34 -3.53
N HIS A 181 -0.84 -4.29 -2.90
CA HIS A 181 0.28 -3.95 -2.01
C HIS A 181 1.51 -3.43 -2.78
N GLU A 182 1.57 -3.61 -4.11
CA GLU A 182 2.77 -3.36 -4.91
C GLU A 182 2.90 -1.92 -5.37
N ARG A 183 3.85 -1.65 -6.29
CA ARG A 183 4.12 -0.29 -6.76
C ARG A 183 3.02 0.21 -7.69
N ASP A 184 2.98 1.53 -7.87
CA ASP A 184 2.03 2.26 -8.71
C ASP A 184 1.70 1.57 -10.06
N LEU A 185 2.74 1.20 -10.82
CA LEU A 185 2.58 0.47 -12.10
C LEU A 185 1.80 -0.84 -11.97
N ALA A 186 2.05 -1.64 -10.93
CA ALA A 186 1.31 -2.90 -10.75
C ALA A 186 -0.15 -2.62 -10.36
N ARG A 187 -0.40 -1.60 -9.53
CA ARG A 187 -1.76 -1.22 -9.09
C ARG A 187 -2.63 -0.71 -10.24
N SER A 188 -2.06 0.06 -11.16
CA SER A 188 -2.79 0.62 -12.31
C SER A 188 -3.21 -0.45 -13.33
N LEU A 189 -2.53 -1.59 -13.33
CA LEU A 189 -2.76 -2.69 -14.28
C LEU A 189 -3.81 -3.69 -13.80
N ILE A 190 -4.41 -3.48 -12.63
CA ILE A 190 -5.39 -4.39 -12.03
C ILE A 190 -6.72 -3.66 -11.87
N VAL A 191 -7.81 -4.30 -12.31
CA VAL A 191 -9.19 -3.86 -12.08
C VAL A 191 -10.01 -5.00 -11.48
N PHE A 192 -11.14 -4.68 -10.85
CA PHE A 192 -12.08 -5.72 -10.44
C PHE A 192 -12.71 -6.37 -11.67
N SER A 193 -12.92 -7.68 -11.63
CA SER A 193 -13.58 -8.43 -12.70
C SER A 193 -15.09 -8.43 -12.55
N ASN A 194 -15.56 -8.56 -11.30
CA ASN A 194 -16.98 -8.58 -10.97
C ASN A 194 -17.54 -7.16 -11.07
N THR A 195 -18.62 -7.00 -11.83
CA THR A 195 -19.51 -5.85 -11.69
C THR A 195 -20.23 -5.94 -10.34
N PRO A 196 -20.61 -4.79 -9.75
CA PRO A 196 -21.53 -4.72 -8.62
C PRO A 196 -22.71 -5.70 -8.80
N SER A 197 -23.21 -6.30 -7.71
CA SER A 197 -24.39 -7.18 -7.76
C SER A 197 -25.52 -6.54 -8.59
N ASP A 198 -26.36 -7.34 -9.26
CA ASP A 198 -27.48 -6.90 -10.13
C ASP A 198 -28.42 -5.83 -9.49
N ASN A 199 -28.35 -5.66 -8.16
CA ASN A 199 -29.07 -4.64 -7.39
C ASN A 199 -28.46 -3.23 -7.44
N PHE A 200 -27.24 -3.03 -7.95
CA PHE A 200 -26.65 -1.69 -8.12
C PHE A 200 -26.77 -1.25 -9.59
N GLN A 201 -27.99 -0.89 -9.97
CA GLN A 201 -28.23 -0.28 -11.27
C GLN A 201 -27.99 1.25 -11.21
N LEU A 202 -27.24 1.76 -12.18
CA LEU A 202 -26.96 3.19 -12.41
C LEU A 202 -28.13 3.85 -13.15
N ASP A 203 -29.34 3.69 -12.64
CA ASP A 203 -30.56 4.10 -13.36
C ASP A 203 -30.84 5.59 -13.31
N SER A 204 -30.19 6.32 -12.40
CA SER A 204 -30.34 7.78 -12.28
C SER A 204 -29.09 8.51 -12.74
N ASP A 205 -29.27 9.65 -13.40
CA ASP A 205 -28.17 10.52 -13.83
C ASP A 205 -27.36 11.04 -12.62
N GLU A 206 -28.01 11.26 -11.48
CA GLU A 206 -27.35 11.59 -10.21
C GLU A 206 -26.31 10.53 -9.78
N LYS A 207 -26.61 9.24 -9.95
CA LYS A 207 -25.65 8.17 -9.62
C LYS A 207 -24.45 8.19 -10.58
N LYS A 208 -24.67 8.49 -11.85
CA LYS A 208 -23.58 8.61 -12.85
C LYS A 208 -22.69 9.81 -12.56
N ASP A 209 -23.29 10.95 -12.22
CA ASP A 209 -22.57 12.17 -11.84
C ASP A 209 -21.72 11.93 -10.59
N ASN A 210 -22.26 11.25 -9.58
CA ASN A 210 -21.52 10.86 -8.39
C ASN A 210 -20.33 9.94 -8.71
N VAL A 211 -20.51 8.94 -9.57
CA VAL A 211 -19.41 8.06 -10.00
C VAL A 211 -18.34 8.84 -10.75
N TYR A 212 -18.72 9.76 -11.63
CA TYR A 212 -17.80 10.62 -12.36
C TYR A 212 -17.03 11.54 -11.41
N MET A 213 -17.70 12.15 -10.43
CA MET A 213 -17.08 12.96 -9.39
C MET A 213 -16.06 12.15 -8.58
N VAL A 214 -16.42 10.94 -8.15
CA VAL A 214 -15.51 10.05 -7.40
C VAL A 214 -14.28 9.69 -8.25
N LEU A 215 -14.46 9.34 -9.52
CA LEU A 215 -13.36 8.95 -10.41
C LEU A 215 -12.41 10.11 -10.70
N SER A 216 -12.95 11.27 -11.07
CA SER A 216 -12.17 12.47 -11.34
C SER A 216 -11.43 12.94 -10.09
N SER A 217 -12.08 12.97 -8.92
CA SER A 217 -11.41 13.23 -7.65
C SER A 217 -10.31 12.22 -7.34
N ALA A 218 -10.55 10.92 -7.58
CA ALA A 218 -9.53 9.90 -7.38
C ALA A 218 -8.33 10.07 -8.32
N ALA A 219 -8.57 10.43 -9.59
CA ALA A 219 -7.51 10.76 -10.54
C ALA A 219 -6.67 11.92 -10.00
N THR A 220 -7.30 13.01 -9.57
CA THR A 220 -6.58 14.20 -9.15
C THR A 220 -5.84 14.01 -7.82
N PHE A 221 -6.33 13.19 -6.90
CA PHE A 221 -5.58 12.80 -5.71
C PHE A 221 -4.30 11.99 -6.02
N HIS A 222 -4.30 11.25 -7.13
CA HIS A 222 -3.08 10.61 -7.67
C HIS A 222 -2.13 11.60 -8.35
N TYR A 223 -2.65 12.75 -8.80
CA TYR A 223 -1.83 13.84 -9.32
C TYR A 223 -1.17 14.63 -8.17
N LYS A 224 -1.96 15.15 -7.22
CA LYS A 224 -1.48 15.95 -6.08
C LYS A 224 -2.39 15.85 -4.85
N LYS A 225 -1.94 16.36 -3.70
CA LYS A 225 -2.80 16.50 -2.51
C LYS A 225 -3.67 17.75 -2.61
N PHE A 226 -4.85 17.71 -1.98
CA PHE A 226 -5.77 18.83 -1.85
C PHE A 226 -6.08 19.11 -0.38
N ILE A 227 -6.58 20.32 -0.11
CA ILE A 227 -6.95 20.77 1.23
C ILE A 227 -8.43 20.53 1.54
N SER A 228 -9.27 20.33 0.53
CA SER A 228 -10.70 20.02 0.65
C SER A 228 -11.06 18.81 -0.23
N TYR A 229 -12.27 18.27 -0.04
CA TYR A 229 -12.82 17.22 -0.89
C TYR A 229 -13.53 17.76 -2.15
N ASP A 230 -13.81 19.07 -2.22
CA ASP A 230 -14.53 19.70 -3.34
C ASP A 230 -13.58 20.16 -4.46
N ASP A 231 -12.40 20.65 -4.10
CA ASP A 231 -11.37 21.13 -5.04
C ASP A 231 -10.87 20.08 -6.07
N PRO A 232 -10.71 18.78 -5.72
CA PRO A 232 -10.12 17.78 -6.62
C PRO A 232 -10.94 17.58 -7.90
N HIS A 233 -12.26 17.56 -7.79
CA HIS A 233 -13.14 17.40 -8.95
C HIS A 233 -13.07 18.64 -9.86
N GLN A 234 -13.17 19.84 -9.28
CA GLN A 234 -13.11 21.08 -10.04
C GLN A 234 -11.78 21.22 -10.78
N TRP A 235 -10.66 20.93 -10.11
CA TRP A 235 -9.35 20.94 -10.75
C TRP A 235 -9.28 20.00 -11.95
N TYR A 236 -9.94 18.83 -11.88
CA TYR A 236 -10.00 17.92 -13.02
C TYR A 236 -10.72 18.57 -14.21
N LEU A 237 -11.90 19.15 -13.97
CA LEU A 237 -12.69 19.82 -15.00
C LEU A 237 -11.90 20.93 -15.70
N ASP A 238 -11.17 21.74 -14.92
CA ASP A 238 -10.35 22.84 -15.43
C ASP A 238 -9.21 22.37 -16.35
N GLN A 239 -8.67 21.15 -16.10
CA GLN A 239 -7.54 20.59 -16.85
C GLN A 239 -7.95 19.56 -17.91
N LYS A 240 -9.20 19.08 -17.89
CA LYS A 240 -9.69 17.96 -18.70
C LYS A 240 -9.39 18.12 -20.19
N SER A 241 -9.64 19.29 -20.76
CA SER A 241 -9.41 19.57 -22.19
C SER A 241 -7.93 19.43 -22.58
N LEU A 242 -7.02 19.88 -21.70
CA LEU A 242 -5.58 19.78 -21.91
C LEU A 242 -5.12 18.33 -21.75
N ILE A 243 -5.54 17.66 -20.67
CA ILE A 243 -5.20 16.27 -20.37
C ILE A 243 -5.56 15.36 -21.55
N ASN A 244 -6.72 15.56 -22.16
CA ASN A 244 -7.26 14.68 -23.20
C ASN A 244 -6.88 15.08 -24.62
N SER A 245 -6.07 16.12 -24.79
CA SER A 245 -5.69 16.59 -26.12
C SER A 245 -4.86 15.57 -26.90
N SER A 246 -4.05 14.75 -26.23
CA SER A 246 -3.28 13.64 -26.81
C SER A 246 -2.68 12.74 -25.74
N ASP A 247 -2.22 11.54 -26.13
CA ASP A 247 -1.45 10.66 -25.26
C ASP A 247 -0.17 11.34 -24.74
N GLU A 248 0.48 12.18 -25.55
CA GLU A 248 1.67 12.94 -25.12
C GLU A 248 1.33 13.96 -24.03
N SER A 249 0.18 14.63 -24.13
CA SER A 249 -0.31 15.52 -23.07
C SER A 249 -0.58 14.76 -21.78
N LEU A 250 -1.27 13.61 -21.85
CA LEU A 250 -1.50 12.76 -20.68
C LEU A 250 -0.18 12.32 -20.03
N ILE A 251 0.84 11.93 -20.83
CA ILE A 251 2.17 11.59 -20.32
C ILE A 251 2.82 12.79 -19.63
N HIS A 252 2.70 13.99 -20.21
CA HIS A 252 3.24 15.20 -19.61
C HIS A 252 2.64 15.48 -18.22
N PHE A 253 1.32 15.35 -18.06
CA PHE A 253 0.69 15.42 -16.73
C PHE A 253 1.15 14.28 -15.81
N ALA A 254 1.27 13.06 -16.32
CA ALA A 254 1.68 11.90 -15.52
C ALA A 254 3.10 12.06 -14.94
N ILE A 255 4.02 12.76 -15.62
CA ILE A 255 5.37 13.05 -15.08
C ILE A 255 5.29 13.86 -13.78
N ALA A 256 4.34 14.79 -13.68
CA ALA A 256 4.15 15.63 -12.51
C ALA A 256 3.30 14.97 -11.41
N ALA A 257 2.61 13.86 -11.73
CA ALA A 257 1.75 13.16 -10.80
C ALA A 257 2.53 12.44 -9.70
N ARG A 258 1.94 12.37 -8.51
CA ARG A 258 2.49 11.60 -7.37
C ARG A 258 2.46 10.09 -7.63
N GLU A 259 1.40 9.62 -8.27
CA GLU A 259 1.19 8.23 -8.66
C GLU A 259 0.85 8.16 -10.17
N PRO A 260 1.86 8.27 -11.06
CA PRO A 260 1.68 8.47 -12.51
C PRO A 260 0.77 7.46 -13.21
N TYR A 261 0.94 6.16 -12.93
CA TYR A 261 0.22 5.12 -13.65
C TYR A 261 -1.20 4.96 -13.14
N GLN A 262 -1.41 5.12 -11.84
CA GLN A 262 -2.77 5.19 -11.31
C GLN A 262 -3.49 6.44 -11.83
N PHE A 263 -2.83 7.60 -11.94
CA PHE A 263 -3.41 8.77 -12.59
C PHE A 263 -3.85 8.47 -14.03
N ILE A 264 -2.95 7.95 -14.87
CA ILE A 264 -3.24 7.51 -16.24
C ILE A 264 -4.44 6.55 -16.26
N SER A 265 -4.44 5.55 -15.38
CA SER A 265 -5.51 4.56 -15.31
C SER A 265 -6.89 5.17 -15.07
N LYS A 266 -7.00 6.21 -14.23
CA LYS A 266 -8.29 6.86 -13.97
C LYS A 266 -8.68 7.77 -15.13
N VAL A 267 -7.74 8.54 -15.68
CA VAL A 267 -8.02 9.40 -16.86
C VAL A 267 -8.50 8.58 -18.05
N LEU A 268 -7.83 7.46 -18.38
CA LEU A 268 -8.23 6.59 -19.48
C LEU A 268 -9.64 5.99 -19.28
N CYS A 269 -10.02 5.69 -18.05
CA CYS A 269 -11.37 5.25 -17.72
C CYS A 269 -12.40 6.37 -17.95
N ILE A 270 -12.14 7.57 -17.42
CA ILE A 270 -13.07 8.69 -17.47
C ILE A 270 -13.29 9.16 -18.92
N GLU A 271 -12.23 9.24 -19.72
CA GLU A 271 -12.22 10.00 -20.98
C GLU A 271 -12.23 9.11 -22.20
N GLY A 272 -11.56 7.97 -22.12
CA GLY A 272 -11.63 6.97 -23.17
C GLY A 272 -13.00 6.27 -23.18
N GLY A 273 -13.70 6.22 -22.05
CA GLY A 273 -14.87 5.36 -21.85
C GLY A 273 -14.58 3.87 -22.09
N LYS A 274 -13.28 3.49 -22.15
CA LYS A 274 -12.83 2.17 -22.58
C LYS A 274 -12.84 1.17 -21.43
N THR A 275 -12.38 1.61 -20.25
CA THR A 275 -12.48 0.82 -19.03
C THR A 275 -13.79 1.10 -18.35
N ASP A 276 -14.53 0.04 -18.03
CA ASP A 276 -15.76 0.13 -17.24
C ASP A 276 -15.51 0.82 -15.89
N HIS A 277 -16.19 1.94 -15.67
CA HIS A 277 -16.12 2.73 -14.43
C HIS A 277 -16.53 1.92 -13.19
N MET A 278 -17.33 0.87 -13.39
CA MET A 278 -17.74 -0.06 -12.33
C MET A 278 -16.63 -1.00 -11.88
N LYS A 279 -15.52 -1.09 -12.61
CA LYS A 279 -14.39 -1.99 -12.33
C LYS A 279 -13.16 -1.28 -11.77
N ILE A 280 -13.05 0.03 -11.99
CA ILE A 280 -11.87 0.81 -11.59
C ILE A 280 -11.71 0.83 -10.05
N PRO A 281 -10.53 0.44 -9.54
CA PRO A 281 -10.25 0.53 -8.11
C PRO A 281 -10.10 1.97 -7.63
N ILE A 282 -10.91 2.33 -6.64
CA ILE A 282 -10.83 3.56 -5.85
C ILE A 282 -10.27 3.21 -4.47
N THR A 283 -9.17 3.83 -4.11
CA THR A 283 -8.50 3.62 -2.83
C THR A 283 -8.84 4.74 -1.86
N GLN A 284 -9.31 4.39 -0.67
CA GLN A 284 -9.50 5.32 0.44
C GLN A 284 -8.70 4.84 1.64
N GLY A 285 -7.77 5.69 2.09
CA GLY A 285 -6.87 5.40 3.20
C GLY A 285 -7.26 6.15 4.46
N ALA A 286 -7.22 5.48 5.60
CA ALA A 286 -7.34 6.12 6.91
C ALA A 286 -6.06 6.93 7.21
N SER A 287 -6.17 8.26 7.17
CA SER A 287 -5.01 9.14 7.36
C SER A 287 -4.43 9.00 8.77
N ALA A 288 -3.24 8.41 8.89
CA ALA A 288 -2.58 8.17 10.17
C ALA A 288 -3.44 7.33 11.14
N SER A 289 -4.00 6.22 10.62
CA SER A 289 -4.80 5.20 11.32
C SER A 289 -4.38 4.93 12.76
N ALA A 290 -3.08 4.68 13.03
CA ALA A 290 -2.61 4.48 14.40
C ALA A 290 -2.88 5.66 15.36
N TYR A 291 -2.73 6.91 14.89
CA TYR A 291 -3.07 8.09 15.69
C TYR A 291 -4.59 8.27 15.83
N GLN A 292 -5.38 7.86 14.83
CA GLN A 292 -6.84 7.79 14.97
C GLN A 292 -7.23 6.81 16.09
N LEU A 293 -6.66 5.60 16.08
CA LEU A 293 -6.91 4.60 17.12
C LEU A 293 -6.43 5.05 18.49
N MET A 294 -5.23 5.62 18.56
CA MET A 294 -4.69 6.11 19.82
C MET A 294 -5.54 7.24 20.40
N SER A 295 -5.97 8.20 19.58
CA SER A 295 -6.87 9.26 20.04
C SER A 295 -8.23 8.73 20.47
N PHE A 296 -8.76 7.71 19.79
CA PHE A 296 -9.98 7.02 20.19
C PHE A 296 -9.83 6.32 21.56
N PHE A 297 -8.78 5.53 21.77
CA PHE A 297 -8.56 4.80 23.02
C PHE A 297 -8.27 5.72 24.21
N LEU A 298 -7.55 6.83 23.96
CA LEU A 298 -7.21 7.81 25.00
C LEU A 298 -8.27 8.90 25.17
N LEU A 299 -9.35 8.88 24.38
CA LEU A 299 -10.37 9.93 24.33
C LEU A 299 -9.77 11.33 24.08
N ASP A 300 -8.69 11.40 23.29
CA ASP A 300 -8.01 12.64 22.95
C ASP A 300 -8.74 13.35 21.79
N LYS A 301 -9.60 14.30 22.18
CA LYS A 301 -10.40 15.08 21.24
C LYS A 301 -9.56 15.89 20.25
N GLU A 302 -8.42 16.42 20.67
CA GLU A 302 -7.61 17.30 19.82
C GLU A 302 -6.87 16.51 18.75
N VAL A 303 -6.24 15.39 19.11
CA VAL A 303 -5.62 14.48 18.13
C VAL A 303 -6.70 13.90 17.21
N ALA A 304 -7.86 13.51 17.74
CA ALA A 304 -8.95 12.98 16.93
C ALA A 304 -9.42 13.94 15.83
N LYS A 305 -9.47 15.26 16.09
CA LYS A 305 -9.73 16.28 15.06
C LYS A 305 -8.59 16.38 14.05
N GLN A 306 -7.34 16.38 14.52
CA GLN A 306 -6.15 16.49 13.66
C GLN A 306 -5.96 15.28 12.73
N THR A 307 -6.49 14.12 13.10
CA THR A 307 -6.49 12.89 12.29
C THR A 307 -7.77 12.69 11.48
N ASN A 308 -8.68 13.64 11.45
CA ASN A 308 -9.99 13.56 10.77
C ASN A 308 -10.93 12.46 11.33
N LEU A 309 -10.70 11.97 12.55
CA LEU A 309 -11.62 11.02 13.19
C LEU A 309 -12.90 11.74 13.65
N ILE A 310 -12.75 12.95 14.19
CA ILE A 310 -13.86 13.88 14.38
C ILE A 310 -13.91 14.80 13.16
N PRO A 311 -14.99 14.79 12.38
CA PRO A 311 -15.11 15.65 11.21
C PRO A 311 -15.09 17.12 11.61
N ALA A 312 -14.48 17.97 10.78
CA ALA A 312 -14.62 19.42 10.91
C ALA A 312 -16.09 19.83 10.70
N SER A 313 -16.51 20.95 11.29
CA SER A 313 -17.87 21.50 11.09
C SER A 313 -18.19 21.67 9.60
N TYR A 314 -19.46 21.46 9.23
CA TYR A 314 -19.96 21.44 7.84
C TYR A 314 -19.45 22.59 6.96
N ASP A 315 -19.27 23.79 7.52
CA ASP A 315 -18.95 24.99 6.74
C ASP A 315 -17.55 24.98 6.12
N HIS A 316 -16.59 24.21 6.65
CA HIS A 316 -15.21 24.15 6.14
C HIS A 316 -14.66 22.72 6.22
N GLN A 317 -14.94 21.88 5.21
CA GLN A 317 -14.41 20.51 5.08
C GLN A 317 -12.92 20.48 4.69
N LYS A 318 -12.08 21.11 5.52
CA LYS A 318 -10.63 21.03 5.37
C LYS A 318 -10.14 19.66 5.82
N ILE A 319 -9.32 19.02 4.99
CA ILE A 319 -8.62 17.77 5.29
C ILE A 319 -7.43 18.10 6.18
N ASN A 320 -7.44 17.58 7.41
CA ASN A 320 -6.32 17.73 8.35
C ASN A 320 -5.21 16.71 8.06
N ASP A 321 -3.96 17.13 8.28
CA ASP A 321 -2.78 16.27 8.18
C ASP A 321 -1.97 16.41 9.46
N ILE A 322 -2.11 15.46 10.40
CA ILE A 322 -1.44 15.46 11.72
C ILE A 322 0.07 15.73 11.64
N TYR A 323 0.74 15.26 10.57
CA TYR A 323 2.17 15.48 10.41
C TYR A 323 2.54 16.92 10.06
N THR A 324 1.59 17.71 9.55
CA THR A 324 1.73 19.15 9.40
C THR A 324 1.60 19.85 10.75
N PHE A 325 0.69 19.40 11.63
CA PHE A 325 0.58 19.93 12.99
C PHE A 325 1.87 19.66 13.79
N PHE A 326 2.38 18.42 13.77
CA PHE A 326 3.67 18.08 14.39
C PHE A 326 4.84 18.90 13.82
N LEU A 327 4.81 19.22 12.53
CA LEU A 327 5.84 20.08 11.92
C LEU A 327 5.81 21.49 12.53
N GLU A 328 4.63 22.10 12.64
CA GLU A 328 4.49 23.44 13.19
C GLU A 328 4.81 23.47 14.70
N GLU A 329 4.36 22.49 15.47
CA GLU A 329 4.72 22.36 16.89
C GLU A 329 6.23 22.18 17.08
N LEU A 330 6.87 21.34 16.26
CA LEU A 330 8.32 21.15 16.32
C LEU A 330 9.07 22.43 15.98
N LYS A 331 8.61 23.22 15.01
CA LYS A 331 9.21 24.52 14.70
C LYS A 331 9.15 25.47 15.90
N VAL A 332 8.01 25.54 16.58
CA VAL A 332 7.85 26.35 17.81
C VAL A 332 8.79 25.86 18.91
N TYR A 333 8.85 24.54 19.13
CA TYR A 333 9.76 23.96 20.12
C TYR A 333 11.23 24.28 19.82
N LEU A 334 11.67 24.10 18.57
CA LEU A 334 13.05 24.36 18.17
C LEU A 334 13.42 25.85 18.22
N HIS A 335 12.45 26.75 18.00
CA HIS A 335 12.67 28.19 18.16
C HIS A 335 13.11 28.54 19.59
N ASN A 336 12.56 27.83 20.57
CA ASN A 336 12.84 28.05 21.98
C ASN A 336 14.08 27.29 22.49
N LYS A 337 14.61 26.34 21.70
CA LYS A 337 15.70 25.43 22.13
C LYS A 337 17.02 25.64 21.39
N LEU A 338 16.96 26.07 20.13
CA LEU A 338 18.14 26.27 19.31
C LEU A 338 18.55 27.75 19.34
N ASP A 339 19.84 28.01 19.21
CA ASP A 339 20.31 29.36 18.91
C ASP A 339 19.86 29.80 17.50
N THR A 340 19.85 31.11 17.27
CA THR A 340 19.35 31.72 16.02
C THR A 340 20.04 31.19 14.77
N ASN A 341 21.34 30.85 14.83
CA ASN A 341 22.07 30.37 13.67
C ASN A 341 21.67 28.93 13.34
N LEU A 342 21.62 28.06 14.35
CA LEU A 342 21.23 26.67 14.15
C LEU A 342 19.75 26.56 13.74
N PHE A 343 18.87 27.39 14.29
CA PHE A 343 17.46 27.46 13.89
C PHE A 343 17.29 27.79 12.40
N LYS A 344 18.01 28.81 11.90
CA LYS A 344 17.98 29.22 10.48
C LYS A 344 18.52 28.15 9.54
N VAL A 345 19.39 27.26 10.02
CA VAL A 345 19.92 26.14 9.24
C VAL A 345 18.96 24.95 9.25
N VAL A 346 18.43 24.57 10.42
CA VAL A 346 17.65 23.34 10.59
C VAL A 346 16.23 23.49 10.07
N VAL A 347 15.52 24.56 10.44
CA VAL A 347 14.07 24.69 10.20
C VAL A 347 13.68 24.67 8.72
N PRO A 348 14.38 25.35 7.80
CA PRO A 348 14.06 25.29 6.37
C PRO A 348 14.19 23.90 5.75
N ARG A 349 14.92 22.98 6.41
CA ARG A 349 15.10 21.59 5.97
C ARG A 349 14.03 20.65 6.54
N LEU A 350 13.23 21.10 7.51
CA LEU A 350 12.13 20.32 8.06
C LEU A 350 10.96 20.32 7.06
N THR A 351 10.61 19.12 6.60
CA THR A 351 9.50 18.90 5.68
C THR A 351 8.48 17.97 6.30
N ARG A 352 7.21 18.07 5.89
CA ARG A 352 6.14 17.13 6.29
C ARG A 352 6.49 15.66 6.00
N LYS A 353 7.33 15.39 4.99
CA LYS A 353 7.85 14.05 4.70
C LYS A 353 8.83 13.58 5.78
N LEU A 354 9.78 14.43 6.17
CA LEU A 354 10.72 14.15 7.25
C LEU A 354 10.00 13.93 8.58
N ILE A 355 9.05 14.80 8.93
CA ILE A 355 8.25 14.66 10.16
C ILE A 355 7.48 13.34 10.18
N LYS A 356 6.86 12.94 9.06
CA LYS A 356 6.23 11.61 8.98
C LYS A 356 7.23 10.48 9.20
N VAL A 357 8.43 10.55 8.63
CA VAL A 357 9.47 9.52 8.83
C VAL A 357 9.93 9.44 10.28
N LEU A 358 9.93 10.56 11.02
CA LEU A 358 10.32 10.59 12.42
C LEU A 358 9.21 10.10 13.36
N PHE A 359 7.99 10.64 13.20
CA PHE A 359 6.91 10.42 14.17
C PHE A 359 6.08 9.18 13.89
N MET A 360 5.83 8.82 12.62
CA MET A 360 5.03 7.64 12.29
C MET A 360 5.61 6.33 12.87
N PRO A 361 6.93 6.09 12.88
CA PRO A 361 7.50 4.91 13.51
C PRO A 361 7.35 4.85 15.04
N LEU A 362 7.30 6.00 15.72
CA LEU A 362 7.26 6.06 17.19
C LEU A 362 6.02 5.38 17.76
N ILE A 363 4.85 5.60 17.14
CA ILE A 363 3.59 4.96 17.57
C ILE A 363 3.61 3.44 17.36
N TYR A 364 4.51 2.96 16.50
CA TYR A 364 4.74 1.54 16.25
C TYR A 364 5.98 0.98 16.98
N GLY A 365 6.49 1.69 18.00
CA GLY A 365 7.52 1.17 18.91
C GLY A 365 8.95 1.21 18.38
N LEU A 366 9.22 1.94 17.28
CA LEU A 366 10.58 2.14 16.76
C LEU A 366 11.26 3.30 17.50
N TYR A 367 12.32 3.01 18.27
CA TYR A 367 13.08 3.99 19.07
C TYR A 367 14.32 4.54 18.33
N GLU A 368 14.88 5.64 18.85
CA GLU A 368 15.90 6.56 18.28
C GLU A 368 17.16 5.93 17.62
N ASN A 369 17.53 4.69 17.94
CA ASN A 369 18.75 4.06 17.37
C ASN A 369 18.52 3.35 16.03
N GLU A 370 17.29 2.98 15.66
CA GLU A 370 17.00 2.28 14.40
C GLU A 370 16.65 3.24 13.25
N SER A 371 16.15 4.44 13.55
CA SER A 371 15.92 5.50 12.56
C SER A 371 17.21 5.97 11.87
N SER A 372 18.35 5.79 12.55
CA SER A 372 19.70 6.13 12.06
C SER A 372 20.37 5.01 11.23
N GLN A 373 19.84 3.78 11.23
CA GLN A 373 20.54 2.60 10.67
C GLN A 373 20.13 2.20 9.24
N ASN A 374 19.20 2.90 8.58
CA ASN A 374 18.79 2.55 7.21
C ASN A 374 19.80 2.91 6.11
N THR A 375 21.02 3.31 6.46
CA THR A 375 22.15 3.45 5.55
C THR A 375 23.35 2.64 6.06
N SER A 376 23.34 1.33 5.82
CA SER A 376 24.59 0.56 5.76
C SER A 376 24.61 -0.30 4.50
N LEU A 377 25.43 0.14 3.56
CA LEU A 377 25.90 -0.64 2.43
C LEU A 377 27.05 -1.50 2.93
N ASP A 378 26.96 -2.81 2.76
CA ASP A 378 28.16 -3.64 2.86
C ASP A 378 28.09 -4.82 1.89
N ARG A 379 28.63 -4.61 0.68
CA ARG A 379 28.93 -5.68 -0.28
C ARG A 379 30.05 -5.21 -1.20
N ILE A 380 31.30 -5.42 -0.80
CA ILE A 380 32.41 -5.89 -1.64
C ILE A 380 33.49 -6.33 -0.66
N HIS A 381 33.62 -7.64 -0.43
CA HIS A 381 34.90 -8.34 -0.24
C HIS A 381 34.62 -9.86 -0.21
N LYS A 382 35.45 -10.63 -0.91
CA LYS A 382 35.46 -12.10 -0.93
C LYS A 382 35.97 -12.66 0.42
N LYS A 383 35.34 -12.31 1.54
CA LYS A 383 35.56 -13.02 2.81
C LYS A 383 34.72 -14.28 2.82
N ARG A 384 35.30 -15.41 3.30
CA ARG A 384 34.55 -16.63 3.64
C ARG A 384 33.33 -16.21 4.46
N ARG A 385 32.13 -16.41 3.90
CA ARG A 385 30.90 -16.03 4.60
C ARG A 385 30.69 -17.03 5.72
N GLN A 386 30.81 -16.57 6.96
CA GLN A 386 30.25 -17.30 8.09
C GLN A 386 28.74 -17.30 7.88
N MET A 387 28.19 -18.47 7.55
CA MET A 387 26.75 -18.65 7.46
C MET A 387 26.21 -18.58 8.89
N SER A 388 25.54 -17.49 9.23
CA SER A 388 24.79 -17.41 10.49
C SER A 388 23.44 -18.09 10.30
N LEU A 389 23.30 -19.27 10.91
CA LEU A 389 22.00 -19.92 11.03
C LEU A 389 21.30 -19.36 12.28
N ARG A 390 20.04 -18.95 12.14
CA ARG A 390 19.19 -18.61 13.29
C ARG A 390 18.39 -19.86 13.66
N ILE A 391 18.51 -20.29 14.90
CA ILE A 391 17.75 -21.40 15.47
C ILE A 391 16.72 -20.77 16.41
N PRO A 392 15.42 -21.09 16.29
CA PRO A 392 14.40 -20.64 17.23
C PRO A 392 14.73 -21.08 18.66
N THR A 393 14.38 -20.25 19.65
CA THR A 393 14.60 -20.52 21.07
C THR A 393 13.33 -20.19 21.86
N GLU A 394 13.09 -20.91 22.95
CA GLU A 394 12.00 -20.62 23.90
C GLU A 394 12.26 -19.35 24.74
N ASP A 395 13.51 -18.85 24.74
CA ASP A 395 13.90 -17.65 25.46
C ASP A 395 13.22 -16.41 24.89
N ARG A 396 12.26 -15.86 25.64
CA ARG A 396 11.56 -14.63 25.27
C ARG A 396 12.46 -13.42 25.38
N ASP A 397 12.60 -12.69 24.28
CA ASP A 397 13.23 -11.36 24.26
C ASP A 397 12.31 -10.35 24.99
N GLN A 398 12.58 -10.13 26.28
CA GLN A 398 11.81 -9.22 27.12
C GLN A 398 11.88 -7.77 26.64
N ARG A 399 13.01 -7.35 26.04
CA ARG A 399 13.18 -5.99 25.53
C ARG A 399 12.27 -5.76 24.33
N LYS A 400 12.30 -6.66 23.34
CA LYS A 400 11.41 -6.58 22.17
C LYS A 400 9.95 -6.68 22.56
N THR A 401 9.64 -7.57 23.51
CA THR A 401 8.29 -7.66 24.07
C THR A 401 7.81 -6.30 24.56
N ARG A 402 8.54 -5.70 25.52
CA ARG A 402 8.12 -4.42 26.12
C ARG A 402 7.99 -3.31 25.10
N ALA A 403 8.91 -3.23 24.13
CA ALA A 403 8.88 -2.20 23.09
C ALA A 403 7.73 -2.39 22.07
N ALA A 404 7.35 -3.64 21.77
CA ALA A 404 6.40 -3.95 20.70
C ALA A 404 4.95 -4.17 21.19
N THR A 405 4.70 -4.36 22.49
CA THR A 405 3.37 -4.70 23.02
C THR A 405 2.27 -3.73 22.53
N PHE A 406 2.47 -2.43 22.68
CA PHE A 406 1.47 -1.44 22.25
C PHE A 406 1.36 -1.35 20.72
N ALA A 407 2.48 -1.40 20.00
CA ALA A 407 2.48 -1.40 18.54
C ALA A 407 1.71 -2.59 17.96
N ASN A 408 1.93 -3.78 18.53
CA ASN A 408 1.23 -5.01 18.16
C ASN A 408 -0.27 -4.89 18.43
N PHE A 409 -0.66 -4.31 19.56
CA PHE A 409 -2.07 -4.03 19.88
C PHE A 409 -2.72 -3.10 18.86
N ILE A 410 -2.07 -2.00 18.49
CA ILE A 410 -2.56 -1.09 17.44
C ILE A 410 -2.71 -1.83 16.10
N HIS A 411 -1.70 -2.62 15.70
CA HIS A 411 -1.78 -3.41 14.48
C HIS A 411 -2.92 -4.43 14.47
N GLN A 412 -3.20 -5.07 15.61
CA GLN A 412 -4.33 -5.98 15.76
C GLN A 412 -5.66 -5.26 15.64
N LYS A 413 -5.79 -4.05 16.19
CA LYS A 413 -7.01 -3.24 16.08
C LYS A 413 -7.23 -2.71 14.67
N ASP A 414 -6.18 -2.26 13.99
CA ASP A 414 -6.23 -1.94 12.55
C ASP A 414 -6.72 -3.14 11.74
N ALA A 415 -6.14 -4.32 11.97
CA ALA A 415 -6.51 -5.55 11.29
C ALA A 415 -7.96 -5.95 11.56
N HIS A 416 -8.43 -5.81 12.79
CA HIS A 416 -9.81 -6.08 13.17
C HIS A 416 -10.78 -5.15 12.46
N ILE A 417 -10.51 -3.84 12.41
CA ILE A 417 -11.32 -2.88 11.65
C ILE A 417 -11.33 -3.24 10.17
N ALA A 418 -10.19 -3.66 9.60
CA ALA A 418 -10.13 -4.09 8.22
C ALA A 418 -11.04 -5.32 7.96
N MET A 419 -11.08 -6.28 8.87
CA MET A 419 -12.00 -7.43 8.79
C MET A 419 -13.47 -7.01 8.84
N LEU A 420 -13.83 -6.09 9.76
CA LEU A 420 -15.20 -5.56 9.83
C LEU A 420 -15.58 -4.80 8.56
N MET A 421 -14.65 -4.02 7.99
CA MET A 421 -14.87 -3.33 6.71
C MET A 421 -15.13 -4.32 5.59
N ILE A 422 -14.34 -5.39 5.50
CA ILE A 422 -14.53 -6.46 4.50
C ILE A 422 -15.90 -7.09 4.69
N SER A 423 -16.26 -7.47 5.92
CA SER A 423 -17.56 -8.08 6.23
C SER A 423 -18.72 -7.18 5.80
N ASN A 424 -18.70 -5.89 6.17
CA ASN A 424 -19.76 -4.94 5.83
C ASN A 424 -19.89 -4.74 4.31
N MET A 425 -18.76 -4.68 3.61
CA MET A 425 -18.74 -4.51 2.15
C MET A 425 -19.28 -5.76 1.43
N ILE A 426 -18.92 -6.96 1.90
CA ILE A 426 -19.48 -8.22 1.40
C ILE A 426 -21.00 -8.28 1.59
N THR A 427 -21.49 -7.89 2.77
CA THR A 427 -22.94 -7.90 3.08
C THR A 427 -23.75 -7.05 2.09
N ILE A 428 -23.19 -5.95 1.59
CA ILE A 428 -23.86 -5.09 0.59
C ILE A 428 -23.53 -5.47 -0.86
N GLY A 429 -22.86 -6.62 -1.09
CA GLY A 429 -22.47 -7.10 -2.41
C GLY A 429 -21.41 -6.26 -3.11
N ALA A 430 -20.62 -5.49 -2.35
CA ALA A 430 -19.61 -4.59 -2.91
C ALA A 430 -18.25 -5.28 -3.06
N PRO A 431 -17.56 -5.10 -4.20
CA PRO A 431 -16.20 -5.58 -4.36
C PRO A 431 -15.27 -4.88 -3.37
N ILE A 432 -14.44 -5.65 -2.66
CA ILE A 432 -13.51 -5.10 -1.67
C ILE A 432 -12.14 -5.76 -1.75
N TYR A 433 -11.11 -4.93 -1.58
CA TYR A 433 -9.73 -5.34 -1.34
C TYR A 433 -9.14 -4.42 -0.27
N THR A 434 -8.21 -4.91 0.54
CA THR A 434 -7.56 -4.12 1.59
C THR A 434 -6.03 -4.16 1.47
N VAL A 435 -5.41 -2.99 1.66
CA VAL A 435 -3.97 -2.83 1.88
C VAL A 435 -3.82 -2.20 3.26
N HIS A 436 -3.91 -3.06 4.29
CA HIS A 436 -3.93 -2.65 5.69
C HIS A 436 -5.05 -1.63 5.96
N ASP A 437 -4.69 -0.37 6.21
CA ASP A 437 -5.57 0.77 6.50
C ASP A 437 -6.11 1.47 5.23
N ASN A 438 -5.87 0.89 4.05
CA ASN A 438 -6.41 1.38 2.78
C ASN A 438 -7.46 0.39 2.26
N PHE A 439 -8.68 0.90 2.06
CA PHE A 439 -9.82 0.16 1.55
C PHE A 439 -9.98 0.47 0.06
N ILE A 440 -10.08 -0.57 -0.75
CA ILE A 440 -10.14 -0.48 -2.20
C ILE A 440 -11.43 -1.11 -2.67
N SER A 441 -12.30 -0.31 -3.27
CA SER A 441 -13.55 -0.77 -3.88
C SER A 441 -13.71 -0.10 -5.24
N THR A 442 -14.89 -0.18 -5.83
CA THR A 442 -15.20 0.48 -7.10
C THR A 442 -15.89 1.82 -6.83
N ALA A 443 -15.89 2.71 -7.81
CA ALA A 443 -16.45 4.07 -7.66
C ALA A 443 -17.87 4.12 -7.09
N PRO A 444 -18.81 3.23 -7.46
CA PRO A 444 -20.17 3.21 -6.89
C PRO A 444 -20.23 3.03 -5.37
N TYR A 445 -19.28 2.28 -4.81
CA TYR A 445 -19.27 1.92 -3.39
C TYR A 445 -18.25 2.71 -2.59
N ALA A 446 -17.32 3.41 -3.25
CA ALA A 446 -16.29 4.19 -2.59
C ALA A 446 -16.88 5.21 -1.59
N MET A 447 -18.01 5.85 -1.93
CA MET A 447 -18.68 6.81 -1.03
C MET A 447 -19.21 6.18 0.27
N ARG A 448 -19.40 4.85 0.33
CA ARG A 448 -19.85 4.16 1.54
C ARG A 448 -18.72 3.87 2.52
N ILE A 449 -17.48 3.79 2.04
CA ILE A 449 -16.31 3.41 2.85
C ILE A 449 -16.12 4.31 4.08
N PRO A 450 -16.18 5.65 4.01
CA PRO A 450 -15.94 6.51 5.17
C PRO A 450 -16.95 6.26 6.29
N ASN A 451 -18.24 6.16 5.95
CA ASN A 451 -19.31 5.93 6.92
C ASN A 451 -19.17 4.55 7.60
N LEU A 452 -18.85 3.51 6.81
CA LEU A 452 -18.61 2.17 7.34
C LEU A 452 -17.37 2.12 8.25
N TYR A 453 -16.33 2.86 7.91
CA TYR A 453 -15.11 2.93 8.71
C TYR A 453 -15.39 3.58 10.07
N ILE A 454 -16.09 4.72 10.07
CA ILE A 454 -16.49 5.43 11.29
C ILE A 454 -17.41 4.56 12.15
N SER A 455 -18.39 3.88 11.54
CA SER A 455 -19.29 2.99 12.30
C SER A 455 -18.53 1.84 12.95
N ASN A 456 -17.53 1.28 12.27
CA ASN A 456 -16.72 0.18 12.81
C ASN A 456 -15.83 0.61 13.97
N ILE A 457 -15.29 1.84 13.95
CA ILE A 457 -14.56 2.40 15.09
C ILE A 457 -15.51 2.62 16.27
N ASN A 458 -16.69 3.20 16.03
CA ASN A 458 -17.64 3.57 17.07
C ASN A 458 -18.42 2.38 17.66
N ALA A 459 -18.36 1.20 17.05
CA ALA A 459 -19.09 0.01 17.51
C ALA A 459 -18.60 -0.53 18.87
N ASN A 460 -17.48 -0.03 19.40
CA ASN A 460 -16.89 -0.53 20.64
C ASN A 460 -16.67 0.59 21.67
N TYR A 461 -16.67 0.22 22.96
CA TYR A 461 -16.33 1.14 24.04
C TYR A 461 -14.79 1.20 24.22
N PRO A 462 -14.12 2.33 23.91
CA PRO A 462 -12.66 2.41 23.92
C PRO A 462 -12.05 2.07 25.28
N LEU A 463 -12.68 2.54 26.36
CA LEU A 463 -12.23 2.28 27.74
C LEU A 463 -12.34 0.79 28.13
N LEU A 464 -13.37 0.09 27.65
CA LEU A 464 -13.53 -1.34 27.90
C LEU A 464 -12.40 -2.12 27.21
N ILE A 465 -12.11 -1.78 25.95
CA ILE A 465 -11.07 -2.43 25.16
C ILE A 465 -9.70 -2.23 25.80
N ILE A 466 -9.35 -0.99 26.17
CA ILE A 466 -8.02 -0.72 26.73
C ILE A 466 -7.87 -1.34 28.12
N ASN A 467 -8.91 -1.34 28.95
CA ASN A 467 -8.88 -1.99 30.26
C ASN A 467 -8.70 -3.51 30.12
N HIS A 468 -9.39 -4.15 29.19
CA HIS A 468 -9.21 -5.58 28.91
C HIS A 468 -7.81 -5.91 28.37
N PHE A 469 -7.15 -4.96 27.69
CA PHE A 469 -5.78 -5.14 27.21
C PHE A 469 -4.72 -4.96 28.31
N LEU A 470 -4.97 -4.10 29.30
CA LEU A 470 -4.03 -3.77 30.37
C LEU A 470 -4.07 -4.77 31.54
N ILE A 471 -5.19 -5.46 31.73
CA ILE A 471 -5.40 -6.53 32.71
C ILE A 471 -4.92 -7.84 32.11
#